data_AF-A0A916H996-F1
#
_entry.id   AF-A0A916H996-F1
#
_cell.length_a   1.000
_cell.length_b   1.000
_cell.length_c   1.000
_cell.angle_alpha   90.00
_cell.angle_beta   90.00
_cell.angle_gamma   90.00
#
_symmetry.space_group_name_H-M   'P 1'
#
loop_
_entity.id
_entity.type
_entity.pdbx_description
1 polymer ?
#
loop_
_entity_poly.entity_id
_entity_poly.type
_entity_poly.pdbx_seq_one_letter_code
_entity_poly.pdbx_strand_id
1 'polypeptide(L)'
;MIGIIFITALIVWALIALGLSKLLWVIFRFFVNPSQKGIEVAQSPWQTLRNAVLQLLLAMVIFFSPITDEIVAYPKYLEMCQEAGKYEFASSMDSKNAYGREYVMKFKDEKLVSLFPEVRELTNNKKPNSASVKKITVHLIDANTNELILESKIVVPVSSLSAIPWDGRRIPWLLHSCTTDNKESNELLAELKLKQVYRFGSN
;
A
#
# COMPACT_ATOMS: atom_id res chain seq x y z
N MET A 1 -2.78 -18.78 18.22
CA MET A 1 -1.42 -18.16 18.25
C MET A 1 -1.40 -16.72 17.75
N ILE A 2 -1.91 -16.41 16.55
CA ILE A 2 -1.83 -15.06 15.93
C ILE A 2 -2.26 -13.92 16.89
N GLY A 3 -3.39 -14.06 17.60
CA GLY A 3 -3.86 -13.02 18.53
C GLY A 3 -2.92 -12.70 19.71
N ILE A 4 -2.16 -13.69 20.21
CA ILE A 4 -1.19 -13.46 21.30
C ILE A 4 0.01 -12.65 20.77
N ILE A 5 0.49 -12.99 19.57
CA ILE A 5 1.59 -12.27 18.89
C ILE A 5 1.17 -10.82 18.60
N PHE A 6 -0.09 -10.59 18.21
CA PHE A 6 -0.63 -9.25 17.99
C PHE A 6 -0.67 -8.42 19.29
N ILE A 7 -1.12 -9.02 20.40
CA ILE A 7 -1.17 -8.35 21.71
C ILE A 7 0.23 -8.04 22.25
N THR A 8 1.19 -8.96 22.14
CA THR A 8 2.57 -8.68 22.59
C THR A 8 3.25 -7.63 21.70
N ALA A 9 3.01 -7.65 20.39
CA ALA A 9 3.47 -6.59 19.49
C ALA A 9 2.91 -5.23 19.88
N LEU A 10 1.61 -5.12 20.17
CA LEU A 10 0.96 -3.88 20.65
C LEU A 10 1.55 -3.37 21.96
N ILE A 11 1.84 -4.26 22.93
CA ILE A 11 2.44 -3.88 24.22
C ILE A 11 3.87 -3.36 24.03
N VAL A 12 4.71 -4.07 23.27
CA VAL A 12 6.07 -3.63 22.94
C VAL A 12 6.03 -2.27 22.22
N TRP A 13 5.09 -2.08 21.31
CA TRP A 13 4.89 -0.82 20.61
C TRP A 13 4.44 0.33 21.50
N ALA A 14 3.51 0.10 22.43
CA ALA A 14 3.10 1.11 23.41
C ALA A 14 4.29 1.58 24.26
N LEU A 15 5.18 0.66 24.65
CA LEU A 15 6.42 0.99 25.37
C LEU A 15 7.39 1.81 24.50
N ILE A 16 7.56 1.47 23.21
CA ILE A 16 8.38 2.25 22.27
C ILE A 16 7.80 3.66 22.07
N ALA A 17 6.49 3.79 21.91
CA ALA A 17 5.81 5.08 21.77
C ALA A 17 5.93 5.95 23.03
N LEU A 18 5.87 5.35 24.22
CA LEU A 18 6.15 6.03 25.49
C LEU A 18 7.63 6.44 25.63
N GLY A 19 8.56 5.65 25.10
CA GLY A 19 9.98 6.01 25.01
C GLY A 19 10.24 7.19 24.07
N LEU A 20 9.70 7.13 22.85
CA LEU A 20 9.82 8.17 21.83
C LEU A 20 9.13 9.47 22.25
N SER A 21 7.97 9.42 22.90
CA SER A 21 7.28 10.63 23.39
C SER A 21 8.03 11.30 24.55
N LYS A 22 8.72 10.54 25.42
CA LYS A 22 9.68 11.10 26.39
C LYS A 22 10.87 11.76 25.69
N LEU A 23 11.46 11.11 24.70
CA LEU A 23 12.58 11.65 23.91
C LEU A 23 12.20 12.97 23.22
N LEU A 24 11.08 12.97 22.48
CA LEU A 24 10.54 14.14 21.80
C LEU A 24 10.23 15.28 22.77
N TRP A 25 9.75 14.99 23.98
CA TRP A 25 9.46 16.00 24.98
C TRP A 25 10.72 16.61 25.61
N VAL A 26 11.79 15.83 25.79
CA VAL A 26 13.12 16.35 26.17
C VAL A 26 13.68 17.26 25.08
N ILE A 27 13.59 16.85 23.81
CA ILE A 27 14.01 17.65 22.66
C ILE A 27 13.18 18.95 22.58
N PHE A 28 11.85 18.86 22.71
CA PHE A 28 10.95 20.01 22.71
C PHE A 28 11.25 21.00 23.84
N ARG A 29 11.52 20.51 25.07
CA ARG A 29 11.97 21.36 26.18
C ARG A 29 13.25 22.11 25.85
N PHE A 30 14.23 21.44 25.23
CA PHE A 30 15.50 22.05 24.85
C PHE A 30 15.32 23.19 23.84
N PHE A 31 14.43 23.04 22.86
CA PHE A 31 14.14 24.08 21.86
C PHE A 31 13.23 25.20 22.38
N VAL A 32 12.26 24.91 23.26
CA VAL A 32 11.28 25.91 23.73
C VAL A 32 11.76 26.69 24.96
N ASN A 33 12.67 26.15 25.76
CA ASN A 33 13.28 26.86 26.88
C ASN A 33 14.69 26.32 27.20
N PRO A 34 15.74 26.81 26.50
CA PRO A 34 17.12 26.35 26.73
C PRO A 34 17.69 26.75 28.12
N SER A 35 16.98 27.60 28.88
CA SER A 35 17.47 28.24 30.10
C SER A 35 16.98 27.61 31.42
N GLN A 36 16.64 26.32 31.44
CA GLN A 36 16.38 25.58 32.69
C GLN A 36 17.27 24.33 32.83
N LYS A 37 18.56 24.56 33.11
CA LYS A 37 19.39 23.58 33.83
C LYS A 37 19.23 23.81 35.34
N GLY A 38 18.77 22.79 36.07
CA GLY A 38 19.00 22.70 37.51
C GLY A 38 17.92 23.18 38.47
N ILE A 39 16.63 23.14 38.11
CA ILE A 39 15.56 23.24 39.12
C ILE A 39 14.67 22.00 39.04
N GLU A 40 14.82 21.10 40.02
CA GLU A 40 13.84 20.04 40.30
C GLU A 40 12.58 20.66 40.91
N VAL A 41 11.79 21.34 40.08
CA VAL A 41 10.44 21.74 40.46
C VAL A 41 9.63 20.47 40.68
N ALA A 42 9.26 20.20 41.93
CA ALA A 42 8.38 19.09 42.29
C ALA A 42 7.12 19.14 41.41
N GLN A 43 7.03 18.23 40.44
CA GLN A 43 5.94 18.26 39.46
C GLN A 43 4.65 17.95 40.19
N SER A 44 3.74 18.92 40.23
CA SER A 44 2.43 18.70 40.80
C SER A 44 1.74 17.54 40.06
N PRO A 45 0.93 16.70 40.74
CA PRO A 45 0.28 15.56 40.11
C PRO A 45 -0.49 15.93 38.82
N TRP A 46 -1.08 17.13 38.81
CA TRP A 46 -1.75 17.73 37.66
C TRP A 46 -0.86 17.97 36.44
N GLN A 47 0.40 18.38 36.63
CA GLN A 47 1.35 18.52 35.52
C GLN A 47 1.76 17.16 34.96
N THR A 48 1.97 16.16 35.83
CA THR A 48 2.29 14.79 35.42
C THR A 48 1.15 14.17 34.61
N LEU A 49 -0.10 14.31 35.08
CA LEU A 49 -1.30 13.86 34.37
C LEU A 49 -1.46 14.58 33.02
N ARG A 50 -1.31 15.91 32.97
CA ARG A 50 -1.37 16.69 31.72
C ARG A 50 -0.33 16.22 30.70
N ASN A 51 0.91 15.96 31.13
CA ASN A 51 1.97 15.47 30.24
C ASN A 51 1.65 14.05 29.73
N ALA A 52 1.14 13.15 30.59
CA ALA A 52 0.75 11.80 30.19
C ALA A 52 -0.40 11.82 29.16
N VAL A 53 -1.43 12.65 29.35
CA VAL A 53 -2.53 12.82 28.39
C VAL A 53 -2.02 13.37 27.06
N LEU A 54 -1.10 14.35 27.07
CA LEU A 54 -0.53 14.91 25.84
C LEU A 54 0.34 13.87 25.09
N GLN A 55 1.11 13.05 25.81
CA GLN A 55 1.89 11.96 25.23
C GLN A 55 0.98 10.88 24.62
N LEU A 56 -0.13 10.53 25.29
CA LEU A 56 -1.13 9.60 24.77
C LEU A 56 -1.80 10.13 23.50
N LEU A 57 -2.19 11.41 23.47
CA LEU A 57 -2.77 12.05 22.29
C LEU A 57 -1.78 12.07 21.12
N LEU A 58 -0.50 12.40 21.37
CA LEU A 58 0.54 12.38 20.33
C LEU A 58 0.79 10.96 19.80
N ALA A 59 0.84 9.96 20.68
CA ALA A 59 0.96 8.56 20.28
C ALA A 59 -0.24 8.09 19.44
N MET A 60 -1.46 8.49 19.81
CA MET A 60 -2.66 8.21 19.01
C MET A 60 -2.60 8.89 17.64
N VAL A 61 -2.18 10.15 17.53
CA VAL A 61 -2.04 10.84 16.23
C VAL A 61 -1.02 10.12 15.33
N ILE A 62 0.13 9.70 15.87
CA ILE A 62 1.15 8.94 15.12
C ILE A 62 0.63 7.57 14.67
N PHE A 63 -0.19 6.90 15.48
CA PHE A 63 -0.76 5.59 15.16
C PHE A 63 -1.93 5.67 14.16
N PHE A 64 -2.83 6.65 14.33
CA PHE A 64 -4.02 6.77 13.49
C PHE A 64 -3.77 7.50 12.17
N SER A 65 -2.82 8.44 12.08
CA SER A 65 -2.55 9.15 10.82
C SER A 65 -2.32 8.21 9.61
N PRO A 66 -1.50 7.15 9.71
CA PRO A 66 -1.34 6.18 8.62
C PRO A 66 -2.61 5.42 8.24
N ILE A 67 -3.57 5.27 9.17
CA ILE A 67 -4.87 4.63 8.97
C ILE A 67 -5.85 5.64 8.35
N THR A 68 -5.85 6.88 8.81
CA THR A 68 -6.64 7.98 8.24
C THR A 68 -6.28 8.22 6.77
N ASP A 69 -4.99 8.19 6.42
CA ASP A 69 -4.54 8.28 5.02
C ASP A 69 -5.14 7.17 4.15
N GLU A 70 -5.16 5.92 4.64
CA GLU A 70 -5.76 4.78 3.92
C GLU A 70 -7.29 4.93 3.81
N ILE A 71 -7.98 5.37 4.88
CA ILE A 71 -9.43 5.62 4.88
C ILE A 71 -9.81 6.69 3.86
N VAL A 72 -9.06 7.81 3.79
CA VAL A 72 -9.32 8.90 2.84
C VAL A 72 -9.01 8.47 1.41
N ALA A 73 -8.01 7.62 1.20
CA ALA A 73 -7.68 7.06 -0.12
C ALA A 73 -8.66 5.95 -0.58
N TYR A 74 -9.39 5.31 0.34
CA TYR A 74 -10.19 4.12 0.08
C TYR A 74 -11.27 4.27 -1.01
N PRO A 75 -12.04 5.39 -1.10
CA PRO A 75 -13.04 5.54 -2.16
C PRO A 75 -12.42 5.53 -3.56
N LYS A 76 -11.28 6.21 -3.72
CA LYS A 76 -10.54 6.25 -5.00
C LYS A 76 -9.86 4.91 -5.29
N TYR A 77 -9.43 4.20 -4.25
CA TYR A 77 -8.94 2.84 -4.38
C TYR A 77 -10.01 1.90 -4.97
N LEU A 78 -11.23 1.93 -4.41
CA LEU A 78 -12.35 1.14 -4.91
C LEU A 78 -12.68 1.44 -6.37
N GLU A 79 -12.69 2.71 -6.77
CA GLU A 79 -12.90 3.12 -8.17
C GLU A 79 -11.85 2.50 -9.10
N MET A 80 -10.56 2.59 -8.75
CA MET A 80 -9.49 1.94 -9.51
C MET A 80 -9.60 0.41 -9.52
N CYS A 81 -10.16 -0.19 -8.47
CA CYS A 81 -10.41 -1.64 -8.40
C CYS A 81 -11.62 -2.11 -9.23
N GLN A 82 -12.57 -1.23 -9.55
CA GLN A 82 -13.68 -1.53 -10.48
C GLN A 82 -13.24 -1.52 -11.95
N GLU A 83 -12.18 -0.79 -12.26
CA GLU A 83 -11.46 -0.85 -13.56
C GLU A 83 -10.46 -2.01 -13.60
N ALA A 84 -9.86 -2.35 -12.45
CA ALA A 84 -8.86 -3.40 -12.36
C ALA A 84 -9.44 -4.79 -12.63
N GLY A 85 -8.58 -5.69 -13.14
CA GLY A 85 -8.91 -7.08 -13.35
C GLY A 85 -9.83 -7.36 -14.55
N LYS A 86 -10.36 -6.34 -15.22
CA LYS A 86 -11.04 -6.45 -16.52
C LYS A 86 -10.03 -6.72 -17.63
N TYR A 87 -10.33 -7.68 -18.51
CA TYR A 87 -9.60 -7.89 -19.76
C TYR A 87 -10.35 -7.23 -20.93
N GLU A 88 -9.63 -6.44 -21.71
CA GLU A 88 -10.11 -5.82 -22.94
C GLU A 88 -9.34 -6.42 -24.13
N PHE A 89 -10.01 -6.64 -25.27
CA PHE A 89 -9.34 -7.07 -26.49
C PHE A 89 -8.44 -5.97 -27.05
N ALA A 90 -7.31 -6.38 -27.64
CA ALA A 90 -6.53 -5.48 -28.48
C ALA A 90 -7.39 -4.97 -29.65
N SER A 91 -7.09 -3.78 -30.17
CA SER A 91 -7.86 -3.11 -31.24
C SER A 91 -8.00 -3.91 -32.55
N SER A 92 -7.18 -4.94 -32.75
CA SER A 92 -7.20 -5.84 -33.91
C SER A 92 -7.62 -7.28 -33.56
N MET A 93 -8.14 -7.53 -32.36
CA MET A 93 -8.49 -8.85 -31.85
C MET A 93 -9.98 -8.93 -31.48
N ASP A 94 -10.58 -10.10 -31.69
CA ASP A 94 -11.94 -10.43 -31.25
C ASP A 94 -11.95 -11.84 -30.63
N SER A 95 -13.10 -12.27 -30.10
CA SER A 95 -13.19 -13.59 -29.44
C SER A 95 -12.93 -14.75 -30.40
N LYS A 96 -13.32 -14.62 -31.68
CA LYS A 96 -13.13 -15.66 -32.69
C LYS A 96 -11.67 -15.86 -33.05
N ASN A 97 -10.93 -14.78 -33.26
CA ASN A 97 -9.51 -14.83 -33.57
C ASN A 97 -8.67 -15.20 -32.35
N ALA A 98 -9.08 -14.80 -31.14
CA ALA A 98 -8.41 -15.13 -29.90
C ALA A 98 -8.58 -16.61 -29.48
N TYR A 99 -9.70 -17.24 -29.83
CA TYR A 99 -10.07 -18.57 -29.33
C TYR A 99 -9.00 -19.65 -29.55
N GLY A 100 -8.66 -20.37 -28.48
CA GLY A 100 -7.74 -21.50 -28.49
C GLY A 100 -6.26 -21.15 -28.69
N ARG A 101 -5.90 -19.86 -28.81
CA ARG A 101 -4.50 -19.42 -28.95
C ARG A 101 -3.68 -19.76 -27.71
N GLU A 102 -2.40 -19.97 -27.95
CA GLU A 102 -1.38 -20.06 -26.91
C GLU A 102 -0.89 -18.66 -26.55
N TYR A 103 -0.76 -18.36 -25.25
CA TYR A 103 -0.38 -17.02 -24.79
C TYR A 103 0.74 -17.04 -23.75
N VAL A 104 1.52 -15.96 -23.73
CA VAL A 104 2.50 -15.61 -22.71
C VAL A 104 2.03 -14.33 -22.03
N MET A 105 1.98 -14.34 -20.70
CA MET A 105 1.70 -13.16 -19.90
C MET A 105 2.96 -12.29 -19.80
N LYS A 106 2.88 -11.02 -20.20
CA LYS A 106 3.96 -10.03 -20.02
C LYS A 106 3.47 -8.83 -19.22
N PHE A 107 4.27 -8.42 -18.24
CA PHE A 107 4.07 -7.17 -17.50
C PHE A 107 4.78 -6.06 -18.27
N LYS A 108 4.02 -5.08 -18.78
CA LYS A 108 4.55 -4.06 -19.70
C LYS A 108 4.92 -2.78 -18.98
N ASP A 109 3.95 -2.22 -18.27
CA ASP A 109 4.06 -0.92 -17.61
C ASP A 109 3.77 -1.07 -16.12
N GLU A 110 4.68 -0.58 -15.25
CA GLU A 110 4.46 -0.44 -13.82
C GLU A 110 4.50 1.05 -13.46
N LYS A 111 3.37 1.59 -13.01
CA LYS A 111 3.24 3.00 -12.59
C LYS A 111 2.94 3.11 -11.12
N LEU A 112 3.79 3.83 -10.39
CA LEU A 112 3.51 4.22 -9.01
C LEU A 112 2.51 5.39 -9.00
N VAL A 113 1.40 5.25 -8.27
CA VAL A 113 0.36 6.28 -8.15
C VAL A 113 0.11 6.54 -6.67
N SER A 114 0.15 7.80 -6.26
CA SER A 114 -0.33 8.23 -4.95
C SER A 114 -1.80 8.59 -5.05
N LEU A 115 -2.62 8.14 -4.09
CA LEU A 115 -4.05 8.45 -4.00
C LEU A 115 -4.36 9.67 -3.10
N PHE A 116 -3.36 10.18 -2.37
CA PHE A 116 -3.53 11.26 -1.38
C PHE A 116 -2.34 12.25 -1.43
N PRO A 117 -2.57 13.58 -1.32
CA PRO A 117 -3.87 14.25 -1.21
C PRO A 117 -4.71 14.22 -2.49
N GLU A 118 -4.08 13.98 -3.63
CA GLU A 118 -4.71 13.88 -4.95
C GLU A 118 -4.10 12.72 -5.73
N VAL A 119 -4.85 12.21 -6.71
CA VAL A 119 -4.39 11.15 -7.60
C VAL A 119 -3.30 11.67 -8.52
N ARG A 120 -2.07 11.19 -8.33
CA ARG A 120 -0.92 11.58 -9.16
C ARG A 120 0.04 10.43 -9.39
N GLU A 121 0.54 10.33 -10.61
CA GLU A 121 1.66 9.45 -10.91
C GLU A 121 2.92 9.96 -10.18
N LEU A 122 3.56 9.08 -9.43
CA LEU A 122 4.85 9.33 -8.78
C LEU A 122 5.94 8.83 -9.73
N THR A 123 6.88 9.72 -10.07
CA THR A 123 8.12 9.34 -10.74
C THR A 123 8.88 8.32 -9.92
N ASN A 124 9.53 7.34 -10.55
CA ASN A 124 10.21 6.19 -9.91
C ASN A 124 11.20 6.56 -8.78
N ASN A 125 11.72 7.80 -8.77
CA ASN A 125 12.65 8.31 -7.75
C ASN A 125 11.96 8.91 -6.49
N LYS A 126 10.62 9.04 -6.47
CA LYS A 126 9.87 9.55 -5.32
C LYS A 126 9.48 8.39 -4.39
N LYS A 127 9.75 8.55 -3.09
CA LYS A 127 9.34 7.56 -2.08
C LYS A 127 7.81 7.44 -2.03
N PRO A 128 7.25 6.22 -2.00
CA PRO A 128 5.81 6.02 -1.83
C PRO A 128 5.34 6.50 -0.45
N ASN A 129 4.10 6.99 -0.39
CA ASN A 129 3.38 7.26 0.84
C ASN A 129 2.45 6.10 1.23
N SER A 130 1.83 6.23 2.40
CA SER A 130 0.76 5.39 2.96
C SER A 130 -0.31 5.00 1.93
N ALA A 131 -0.77 5.97 1.15
CA ALA A 131 -1.82 5.84 0.14
C ALA A 131 -1.29 5.60 -1.29
N SER A 132 -0.15 4.91 -1.45
CA SER A 132 0.42 4.60 -2.78
C SER A 132 0.01 3.22 -3.29
N VAL A 133 -0.29 3.14 -4.59
CA VAL A 133 -0.59 1.90 -5.33
C VAL A 133 0.29 1.79 -6.57
N LYS A 134 0.58 0.57 -7.01
CA LYS A 134 1.15 0.26 -8.32
C LYS A 134 0.02 -0.11 -9.26
N LYS A 135 -0.11 0.61 -10.37
CA LYS A 135 -0.88 0.16 -11.54
C LYS A 135 0.06 -0.65 -12.42
N ILE A 136 -0.31 -1.89 -12.71
CA ILE A 136 0.49 -2.83 -13.52
C ILE A 136 -0.34 -3.20 -14.74
N THR A 137 0.15 -2.90 -15.94
CA THR A 137 -0.50 -3.32 -17.18
C THR A 137 0.01 -4.71 -17.58
N VAL A 138 -0.92 -5.66 -17.68
CA VAL A 138 -0.69 -7.05 -18.04
C VAL A 138 -1.18 -7.30 -19.46
N HIS A 139 -0.28 -7.80 -20.30
CA HIS A 139 -0.56 -8.13 -21.69
C HIS A 139 -0.58 -9.66 -21.84
N LEU A 140 -1.65 -10.22 -22.40
CA LEU A 140 -1.68 -11.60 -22.86
C LEU A 140 -1.32 -11.58 -24.35
N ILE A 141 -0.12 -12.06 -24.67
CA ILE A 141 0.47 -11.99 -26.01
C ILE A 141 0.53 -13.39 -26.60
N ASP A 142 0.15 -13.54 -27.86
CA ASP A 142 0.22 -14.80 -28.59
C ASP A 142 1.66 -15.36 -28.60
N ALA A 143 1.82 -16.63 -28.23
CA ALA A 143 3.13 -17.26 -28.13
C ALA A 143 3.84 -17.44 -29.49
N ASN A 144 3.07 -17.49 -30.58
CA ASN A 144 3.53 -17.78 -31.94
C ASN A 144 3.63 -16.51 -32.79
N THR A 145 2.60 -15.66 -32.80
CA THR A 145 2.58 -14.41 -33.59
C THR A 145 3.14 -13.21 -32.83
N ASN A 146 3.26 -13.30 -31.50
CA ASN A 146 3.63 -12.18 -30.61
C ASN A 146 2.69 -10.96 -30.72
N GLU A 147 1.46 -11.17 -31.22
CA GLU A 147 0.36 -10.20 -31.23
C GLU A 147 -0.25 -10.04 -29.83
N LEU A 148 -0.75 -8.84 -29.51
CA LEU A 148 -1.52 -8.64 -28.28
C LEU A 148 -2.93 -9.23 -28.46
N ILE A 149 -3.33 -10.10 -27.54
CA ILE A 149 -4.68 -10.70 -27.52
C ILE A 149 -5.58 -9.89 -26.58
N LEU A 150 -5.18 -9.80 -25.32
CA LEU A 150 -5.91 -9.11 -24.25
C LEU A 150 -4.97 -8.20 -23.45
N GLU A 151 -5.49 -7.06 -22.99
CA GLU A 151 -4.85 -6.17 -22.01
C GLU A 151 -5.69 -6.15 -20.72
N SER A 152 -5.04 -6.12 -19.56
CA SER A 152 -5.70 -5.87 -18.27
C SER A 152 -4.83 -4.98 -17.38
N LYS A 153 -5.48 -4.29 -16.43
CA LYS A 153 -4.84 -3.44 -15.42
C LYS A 153 -5.00 -4.10 -14.06
N ILE A 154 -3.91 -4.32 -13.34
CA ILE A 154 -3.91 -4.80 -11.96
C ILE A 154 -3.52 -3.65 -11.04
N VAL A 155 -4.19 -3.53 -9.89
CA VAL A 155 -3.89 -2.51 -8.87
C VAL A 155 -3.39 -3.20 -7.62
N VAL A 156 -2.13 -2.96 -7.27
CA VAL A 156 -1.45 -3.56 -6.11
C VAL A 156 -1.06 -2.46 -5.13
N PRO A 157 -1.52 -2.46 -3.87
CA PRO A 157 -1.12 -1.46 -2.89
C PRO A 157 0.37 -1.59 -2.56
N VAL A 158 1.06 -0.46 -2.40
CA VAL A 158 2.51 -0.46 -2.15
C VAL A 158 2.79 -0.50 -0.67
N SER A 159 3.55 -1.51 -0.26
CA SER A 159 4.15 -1.56 1.07
C SER A 159 5.21 -0.45 1.21
N SER A 160 4.81 0.72 1.72
CA SER A 160 5.72 1.86 1.91
C SER A 160 6.58 1.69 3.16
N LEU A 161 7.91 1.85 3.04
CA LEU A 161 8.86 1.91 4.15
C LEU A 161 8.71 3.15 5.05
N SER A 162 7.87 4.11 4.64
CA SER A 162 7.75 5.45 5.24
C SER A 162 6.80 5.53 6.45
N ALA A 163 6.15 4.42 6.83
CA ALA A 163 5.51 4.27 8.14
C ALA A 163 6.26 3.17 8.90
N ILE A 164 6.78 3.51 10.07
CA ILE A 164 7.98 2.95 10.74
C ILE A 164 7.56 2.13 11.99
N PRO A 165 8.41 1.21 12.52
CA PRO A 165 9.32 0.23 11.91
C PRO A 165 8.69 -1.20 12.02
N TRP A 166 9.33 -2.35 11.81
CA TRP A 166 10.72 -2.75 11.49
C TRP A 166 10.69 -3.81 10.37
N ASP A 167 11.78 -3.87 9.60
CA ASP A 167 12.33 -5.01 8.82
C ASP A 167 11.43 -5.83 7.87
N GLY A 168 10.11 -5.61 7.83
CA GLY A 168 9.16 -6.28 6.95
C GLY A 168 8.12 -5.31 6.42
N ARG A 169 8.09 -5.17 5.08
CA ARG A 169 7.08 -4.49 4.25
C ARG A 169 5.79 -4.11 5.00
N ARG A 170 5.49 -2.81 5.15
CA ARG A 170 4.19 -2.32 5.66
C ARG A 170 3.06 -3.04 4.93
N ILE A 171 2.28 -3.85 5.64
CA ILE A 171 1.06 -4.42 5.10
C ILE A 171 0.01 -3.29 5.14
N PRO A 172 -0.61 -2.91 4.01
CA PRO A 172 -1.76 -2.02 4.02
C PRO A 172 -2.90 -2.64 4.85
N TRP A 173 -3.54 -1.84 5.70
CA TRP A 173 -4.57 -2.32 6.63
C TRP A 173 -5.93 -2.49 5.96
N LEU A 174 -6.26 -1.61 5.00
CA LEU A 174 -7.53 -1.59 4.29
C LEU A 174 -7.39 -1.91 2.80
N LEU A 175 -6.24 -1.61 2.20
CA LEU A 175 -6.02 -1.80 0.77
C LEU A 175 -5.53 -3.24 0.50
N HIS A 176 -6.31 -4.03 -0.22
CA HIS A 176 -5.93 -5.40 -0.63
C HIS A 176 -5.87 -5.49 -2.15
N SER A 177 -4.86 -6.19 -2.68
CA SER A 177 -4.58 -6.27 -4.12
C SER A 177 -5.81 -6.62 -4.95
N CYS A 178 -6.18 -5.74 -5.86
CA CYS A 178 -7.30 -5.93 -6.78
C CYS A 178 -6.78 -6.69 -8.01
N THR A 179 -6.78 -8.02 -7.89
CA THR A 179 -6.43 -8.98 -8.94
C THR A 179 -7.65 -9.32 -9.80
N THR A 180 -7.42 -10.10 -10.87
CA THR A 180 -8.40 -10.52 -11.90
C THR A 180 -9.46 -11.51 -11.40
N ASP A 181 -10.06 -11.27 -10.24
CA ASP A 181 -11.17 -12.08 -9.70
C ASP A 181 -12.54 -11.51 -10.12
N ASN A 182 -12.57 -10.74 -11.21
CA ASN A 182 -13.81 -10.31 -11.85
C ASN A 182 -14.42 -11.50 -12.59
N LYS A 183 -15.64 -11.89 -12.19
CA LYS A 183 -16.43 -12.95 -12.82
C LYS A 183 -16.48 -12.83 -14.35
N GLU A 184 -16.71 -11.63 -14.87
CA GLU A 184 -16.79 -11.33 -16.31
C GLU A 184 -15.48 -11.68 -17.04
N SER A 185 -14.33 -11.41 -16.41
CA SER A 185 -13.01 -11.73 -16.95
C SER A 185 -12.67 -13.21 -16.87
N ASN A 186 -13.11 -13.89 -15.81
CA ASN A 186 -12.98 -15.34 -15.69
C ASN A 186 -13.89 -16.07 -16.72
N GLU A 187 -15.10 -15.55 -16.96
CA GLU A 187 -16.00 -16.04 -18.01
C GLU A 187 -15.40 -15.83 -19.41
N LEU A 188 -14.85 -14.65 -19.71
CA LEU A 188 -14.16 -14.37 -20.97
C LEU A 188 -12.96 -15.30 -21.21
N LEU A 189 -12.08 -15.47 -20.22
CA LEU A 189 -10.93 -16.37 -20.33
C LEU A 189 -11.36 -17.84 -20.52
N ALA A 190 -12.45 -18.26 -19.88
CA ALA A 190 -13.02 -19.59 -20.04
C ALA A 190 -13.67 -19.80 -21.42
N GLU A 191 -14.36 -18.80 -21.97
CA GLU A 191 -14.92 -18.84 -23.33
C GLU A 191 -13.82 -18.97 -24.38
N LEU A 192 -12.75 -18.17 -24.26
CA LEU A 192 -11.63 -18.14 -25.19
C LEU A 192 -10.77 -19.41 -25.15
N LYS A 193 -10.82 -20.20 -24.07
CA LYS A 193 -10.00 -21.42 -23.87
C LYS A 193 -8.52 -21.23 -24.19
N LEU A 194 -7.98 -20.06 -23.82
CA LEU A 194 -6.58 -19.72 -24.05
C LEU A 194 -5.65 -20.67 -23.29
N LYS A 195 -4.56 -21.10 -23.93
CA LYS A 195 -3.55 -21.97 -23.31
C LYS A 195 -2.36 -21.16 -22.84
N GLN A 196 -2.11 -21.11 -21.54
CA GLN A 196 -0.94 -20.41 -21.00
C GLN A 196 0.34 -21.21 -21.28
N VAL A 197 1.30 -20.58 -21.94
CA VAL A 197 2.63 -21.17 -22.19
C VAL A 197 3.65 -20.50 -21.28
N TYR A 198 4.21 -21.27 -20.35
CA TYR A 198 5.28 -20.84 -19.46
C TYR A 198 6.63 -20.87 -20.19
N ARG A 199 6.92 -19.82 -20.97
CA ARG A 199 8.29 -19.58 -21.46
C ARG A 199 9.14 -19.04 -20.31
N PHE A 200 9.86 -19.94 -19.64
CA PHE A 200 10.98 -19.57 -18.77
C PHE A 200 12.08 -18.96 -19.63
N GLY A 201 12.07 -17.64 -19.76
CA GLY A 201 13.13 -16.89 -20.40
C GLY A 201 14.40 -16.95 -19.55
N SER A 202 15.40 -17.69 -20.02
CA SER A 202 16.79 -17.47 -19.60
C SER A 202 17.27 -16.16 -20.20
N ASN A 203 17.33 -15.11 -19.37
CA ASN A 203 18.13 -13.91 -19.61
C ASN A 203 19.50 -14.11 -18.95
#